data_AF-A0A964MW82-F1
#
_entry.id   AF-A0A964MW82-F1
#
_cell.length_a   1.000
_cell.length_b   1.000
_cell.length_c   1.000
_cell.angle_alpha   90.00
_cell.angle_beta   90.00
_cell.angle_gamma   90.00
#
_symmetry.space_group_name_H-M   'P 1'
#
loop_
_entity.id
_entity.type
_entity.pdbx_description
1 polymer ?
#
loop_
_entity_poly.entity_id
_entity_poly.type
_entity_poly.pdbx_seq_one_letter_code
_entity_poly.pdbx_strand_id
1 'polypeptide(L)'
;MSGWWLISALVAQVPGAQTAATPPPRPGNLVIHGEVSALAVTFPKQEDTRELRTRALLDITASPMPWLRLRVEGTAEVLWADRGGSVDGAIVTVRDAWAEVRQDRFEIRAGYGRLVWGRLDEVMPSDVINPIDTATFFLEGRTAARLPVAFMRSRVFLPGETTVEAVVALPGRRGRFDRLDEKTSPFNLTRDLVLPAGVPASAIRRESIPAAWANLQGGVRVSTTAGRVDMSVSAWRGFEGFGLLSFVPFVLPAGSGPTPMVVGQLVESYPRFTMIAADAETVRGGWAIRGEVAGFVDKTLDGPLGPIKGKAIDAGVGVDRAAGDFHVFGSVVWHREWSSLSSSYTRDHLNVIASLDRRFSRERYLVRVFGVANPEDRSGFVRGLASWSVRDNLMLEGSGGAFIGQGTDTIARFAGRDFVSARMRYLF
;
A
#
# COMPACT_ATOMS: atom_id res chain seq x y z
N MET A 1 -10.35 2.76 -16.15
CA MET A 1 -9.34 2.09 -15.28
C MET A 1 -8.54 3.08 -14.40
N SER A 2 -9.18 3.93 -13.58
CA SER A 2 -8.51 4.69 -12.51
C SER A 2 -8.80 4.18 -11.10
N GLY A 3 -9.12 2.90 -10.91
CA GLY A 3 -9.43 2.35 -9.58
C GLY A 3 -8.20 1.99 -8.73
N TRP A 4 -6.99 2.36 -9.14
CA TRP A 4 -5.76 2.04 -8.39
C TRP A 4 -5.69 2.68 -7.00
N TRP A 5 -6.43 3.77 -6.77
CA TRP A 5 -6.57 4.36 -5.44
C TRP A 5 -7.40 3.48 -4.48
N LEU A 6 -8.29 2.62 -4.99
CA LEU A 6 -9.07 1.66 -4.19
C LEU A 6 -8.24 0.47 -3.69
N ILE A 7 -7.13 0.11 -4.35
CA ILE A 7 -6.15 -0.83 -3.78
C ILE A 7 -5.46 -0.21 -2.57
N SER A 8 -5.63 1.09 -2.28
CA SER A 8 -5.21 1.65 -1.01
C SER A 8 -6.21 1.45 0.13
N ALA A 9 -7.43 0.93 -0.13
CA ALA A 9 -8.56 1.01 0.80
C ALA A 9 -8.87 -0.25 1.63
N LEU A 10 -8.16 -1.38 1.47
CA LEU A 10 -8.58 -2.69 1.97
C LEU A 10 -7.49 -3.38 2.81
N VAL A 11 -7.70 -3.55 4.11
CA VAL A 11 -7.20 -4.65 4.97
C VAL A 11 -6.59 -4.18 6.28
N ALA A 12 -7.27 -4.62 7.32
CA ALA A 12 -6.84 -4.77 8.70
C ALA A 12 -5.41 -5.30 8.94
N GLN A 13 -4.63 -4.51 9.68
CA GLN A 13 -3.37 -4.92 10.30
C GLN A 13 -3.56 -5.89 11.49
N VAL A 14 -2.74 -6.92 11.63
CA VAL A 14 -2.42 -7.37 12.99
C VAL A 14 -1.42 -6.34 13.50
N PRO A 15 -1.64 -5.65 14.64
CA PRO A 15 -0.57 -4.93 15.28
C PRO A 15 0.56 -5.94 15.45
N GLY A 16 1.64 -5.80 14.66
CA GLY A 16 2.89 -6.44 15.04
C GLY A 16 3.08 -6.09 16.51
N ALA A 17 3.45 -7.08 17.33
CA ALA A 17 3.71 -6.86 18.75
C ALA A 17 4.34 -5.49 18.87
N GLN A 18 3.63 -4.54 19.51
CA GLN A 18 4.18 -3.23 19.74
C GLN A 18 5.43 -3.52 20.55
N THR A 19 6.58 -3.50 19.89
CA THR A 19 7.86 -3.44 20.57
C THR A 19 7.73 -2.20 21.40
N ALA A 20 7.54 -2.39 22.71
CA ALA A 20 7.45 -1.34 23.69
C ALA A 20 8.47 -0.26 23.31
N ALA A 21 8.05 1.01 23.35
CA ALA A 21 8.87 2.16 22.99
C ALA A 21 10.30 1.92 23.46
N THR A 22 11.18 1.57 22.51
CA THR A 22 12.51 1.10 22.85
C THR A 22 13.19 2.27 23.54
N PRO A 23 13.62 2.14 24.80
CA PRO A 23 14.33 3.21 25.48
C PRO A 23 15.50 3.65 24.59
N PRO A 24 15.88 4.95 24.61
CA PRO A 24 16.98 5.44 23.78
C PRO A 24 18.16 4.48 23.92
N PRO A 25 18.62 3.87 22.83
CA PRO A 25 19.62 2.81 22.91
C PRO A 25 20.87 3.38 23.57
N ARG A 26 21.41 2.64 24.54
CA ARG A 26 22.74 2.93 25.05
C ARG A 26 23.73 2.84 23.88
N PRO A 27 24.75 3.70 23.82
CA PRO A 27 25.78 3.62 22.78
C PRO A 27 26.37 2.21 22.73
N GLY A 28 26.49 1.63 21.54
CA GLY A 28 27.00 0.28 21.34
C GLY A 28 25.96 -0.85 21.35
N ASN A 29 24.66 -0.55 21.40
CA ASN A 29 23.63 -1.59 21.27
C ASN A 29 23.47 -2.07 19.82
N LEU A 30 23.61 -3.38 19.62
CA LEU A 30 23.19 -4.11 18.43
C LEU A 30 21.96 -4.94 18.81
N VAL A 31 20.87 -4.77 18.06
CA VAL A 31 19.65 -5.55 18.23
C VAL A 31 19.41 -6.30 16.93
N ILE A 32 19.23 -7.61 17.04
CA ILE A 32 18.92 -8.51 15.92
C ILE A 32 17.59 -9.18 16.24
N HIS A 33 16.67 -9.13 15.29
CA HIS A 33 15.41 -9.85 15.32
C HIS A 33 15.23 -10.62 14.01
N GLY A 34 14.63 -11.80 14.10
CA GLY A 34 14.32 -12.62 12.95
C GLY A 34 12.92 -13.20 12.98
N GLU A 35 12.42 -13.52 11.79
CA GLU A 35 11.19 -14.29 11.63
C GLU A 35 11.39 -15.34 10.53
N VAL A 36 10.93 -16.56 10.75
CA VAL A 36 10.66 -17.53 9.69
C VAL A 36 9.17 -17.80 9.64
N SER A 37 8.59 -17.82 8.45
CA SER A 37 7.16 -18.09 8.27
C SER A 37 6.88 -18.98 7.07
N ALA A 38 5.80 -19.75 7.17
CA ALA A 38 5.24 -20.53 6.08
C ALA A 38 3.75 -20.18 5.96
N LEU A 39 3.31 -19.79 4.77
CA LEU A 39 1.95 -19.38 4.44
C LEU A 39 1.41 -20.29 3.34
N ALA A 40 0.35 -21.03 3.62
CA ALA A 40 -0.44 -21.72 2.61
C ALA A 40 -1.67 -20.87 2.27
N VAL A 41 -2.00 -20.74 0.98
CA VAL A 41 -3.16 -20.02 0.47
C VAL A 41 -3.88 -20.87 -0.56
N THR A 42 -5.20 -20.92 -0.50
CA THR A 42 -6.06 -21.52 -1.53
C THR A 42 -7.09 -20.51 -1.99
N PHE A 43 -7.53 -20.60 -3.24
CA PHE A 43 -8.52 -19.70 -3.83
C PHE A 43 -9.76 -20.49 -4.24
N PRO A 44 -10.77 -20.66 -3.36
CA PRO A 44 -11.86 -21.62 -3.58
C PRO A 44 -12.71 -21.41 -4.83
N LYS A 45 -12.70 -20.19 -5.39
CA LYS A 45 -13.43 -19.83 -6.62
C LYS A 45 -12.56 -19.90 -7.89
N GLN A 46 -11.29 -20.29 -7.76
CA GLN A 46 -10.39 -20.54 -8.89
C GLN A 46 -10.02 -22.02 -8.87
N GLU A 47 -10.17 -22.69 -10.02
CA GLU A 47 -9.85 -24.11 -10.14
C GLU A 47 -8.38 -24.37 -9.80
N ASP A 48 -8.16 -25.31 -8.86
CA ASP A 48 -6.86 -25.83 -8.42
C ASP A 48 -5.77 -24.79 -8.07
N THR A 49 -6.15 -23.54 -7.79
CA THR A 49 -5.20 -22.49 -7.41
C THR A 49 -4.80 -22.58 -5.94
N ARG A 50 -3.55 -22.98 -5.70
CA ARG A 50 -2.95 -23.11 -4.36
C ARG A 50 -1.54 -22.53 -4.34
N GLU A 51 -1.16 -21.93 -3.23
CA GLU A 51 0.16 -21.35 -3.02
C GLU A 51 0.74 -21.77 -1.67
N LEU A 52 2.03 -22.07 -1.66
CA LEU A 52 2.85 -22.17 -0.46
C LEU A 52 3.98 -21.15 -0.57
N ARG A 53 4.06 -20.26 0.43
CA ARG A 53 5.12 -19.25 0.53
C ARG A 53 5.90 -19.47 1.81
N THR A 54 7.21 -19.56 1.71
CA THR A 54 8.09 -19.55 2.89
C THR A 54 8.94 -18.31 2.88
N ARG A 55 9.04 -17.63 4.03
CA ARG A 55 9.76 -16.37 4.16
C ARG A 55 10.64 -16.38 5.39
N ALA A 56 11.89 -15.97 5.23
CA ALA A 56 12.77 -15.55 6.31
C ALA A 56 12.92 -14.02 6.29
N LEU A 57 12.83 -13.38 7.45
CA LEU A 57 13.06 -11.95 7.67
C LEU A 57 14.18 -11.79 8.69
N LEU A 58 15.03 -10.80 8.45
CA LEU A 58 16.09 -10.38 9.37
C LEU A 58 16.01 -8.86 9.52
N ASP A 59 15.92 -8.36 10.76
CA ASP A 59 15.99 -6.95 11.12
C ASP A 59 17.15 -6.72 12.08
N ILE A 60 18.05 -5.83 11.69
CA ILE A 60 19.24 -5.45 12.44
C ILE A 60 19.17 -3.96 12.67
N THR A 61 19.19 -3.55 13.94
CA THR A 61 19.33 -2.15 14.33
C THR A 61 20.60 -1.98 15.16
N ALA A 62 21.40 -0.97 14.81
CA ALA A 62 22.62 -0.63 15.54
C ALA A 62 22.64 0.86 15.89
N SER A 63 23.16 1.17 17.08
CA SER A 63 23.40 2.56 17.53
C SER A 63 24.86 2.71 17.96
N PRO A 64 25.81 2.79 17.00
CA PRO A 64 27.23 2.84 17.29
C PRO A 64 27.63 4.14 18.02
N MET A 65 26.88 5.23 17.84
CA MET A 65 27.07 6.51 18.51
C MET A 65 25.73 7.03 19.04
N PRO A 66 25.70 7.89 20.08
CA PRO A 66 24.44 8.47 20.58
C PRO A 66 23.60 9.21 19.53
N TRP A 67 24.28 9.76 18.51
CA TRP A 67 23.70 10.55 17.43
C TRP A 67 23.51 9.76 16.13
N LEU A 68 23.95 8.50 16.04
CA LEU A 68 23.88 7.68 14.82
C LEU A 68 23.09 6.41 15.06
N ARG A 69 22.06 6.19 14.24
CA ARG A 69 21.31 4.94 14.18
C ARG A 69 21.39 4.36 12.78
N LEU A 70 21.63 3.05 12.70
CA LEU A 70 21.64 2.27 11.47
C LEU A 70 20.54 1.21 11.58
N ARG A 71 19.85 0.94 10.46
CA ARG A 71 18.89 -0.17 10.37
C ARG A 71 19.00 -0.88 9.03
N VAL A 72 18.96 -2.21 9.05
CA VAL A 72 18.85 -3.07 7.88
C VAL A 72 17.79 -4.14 8.16
N GLU A 73 16.73 -4.15 7.36
CA GLU A 73 15.67 -5.15 7.32
C GLU A 73 15.66 -5.79 5.92
N GLY A 74 15.73 -7.11 5.85
CA GLY A 74 15.71 -7.86 4.60
C GLY A 74 14.84 -9.11 4.70
N THR A 75 14.39 -9.61 3.56
CA THR A 75 13.63 -10.86 3.48
C THR A 75 14.11 -11.74 2.35
N ALA A 76 14.04 -13.05 2.54
CA ALA A 76 14.13 -14.06 1.50
C ALA A 76 12.79 -14.80 1.46
N GLU A 77 12.15 -14.85 0.29
CA GLU A 77 10.86 -15.51 0.09
C GLU A 77 10.97 -16.53 -1.05
N VAL A 78 10.34 -17.68 -0.87
CA VAL A 78 10.17 -18.72 -1.89
C VAL A 78 8.68 -18.99 -2.06
N LEU A 79 8.26 -19.15 -3.32
CA LEU A 79 6.91 -19.47 -3.75
C LEU A 79 6.92 -20.83 -4.44
N TRP A 80 5.96 -21.67 -4.06
CA TRP A 80 5.51 -22.83 -4.85
C TRP A 80 4.02 -22.71 -5.03
N ALA A 81 3.55 -22.70 -6.27
CA ALA A 81 2.13 -22.55 -6.58
C ALA A 81 1.72 -23.52 -7.68
N ASP A 82 0.49 -24.00 -7.57
CA ASP A 82 -0.24 -24.60 -8.68
C ASP A 82 -1.34 -23.62 -9.08
N ARG A 83 -1.35 -23.20 -10.34
CA ARG A 83 -2.31 -22.22 -10.88
C ARG A 83 -2.76 -22.65 -12.28
N GLY A 84 -3.11 -23.92 -12.44
CA GLY A 84 -3.27 -24.56 -13.75
C GLY A 84 -1.92 -24.95 -14.36
N GLY A 85 -0.92 -25.20 -13.50
CA GLY A 85 0.48 -25.39 -13.84
C GLY A 85 1.40 -24.99 -12.68
N SER A 86 2.53 -25.68 -12.56
CA SER A 86 3.52 -25.41 -11.52
C SER A 86 4.22 -24.07 -11.76
N VAL A 87 4.22 -23.21 -10.74
CA VAL A 87 4.96 -21.95 -10.70
C VAL A 87 5.81 -21.96 -9.43
N ASP A 88 7.12 -21.88 -9.61
CA ASP A 88 8.08 -21.72 -8.52
C ASP A 88 8.91 -20.47 -8.71
N GLY A 89 9.31 -19.84 -7.60
CA GLY A 89 10.11 -18.63 -7.64
C GLY A 89 10.72 -18.31 -6.30
N ALA A 90 11.81 -17.54 -6.31
CA ALA A 90 12.45 -17.06 -5.10
C ALA A 90 12.92 -15.62 -5.28
N ILE A 91 12.89 -14.84 -4.20
CA ILE A 91 13.34 -13.46 -4.21
C ILE A 91 13.99 -13.09 -2.87
N VAL A 92 15.06 -12.31 -2.93
CA VAL A 92 15.62 -11.61 -1.78
C VAL A 92 15.33 -10.12 -1.93
N THR A 93 14.75 -9.50 -0.90
CA THR A 93 14.40 -8.09 -0.93
C THR A 93 14.89 -7.35 0.31
N VAL A 94 15.42 -6.15 0.11
CA VAL A 94 15.68 -5.20 1.20
C VAL A 94 14.39 -4.45 1.47
N ARG A 95 13.95 -4.41 2.73
CA ARG A 95 12.75 -3.70 3.17
C ARG A 95 13.08 -2.34 3.78
N ASP A 96 14.15 -2.27 4.57
CA ASP A 96 14.72 -1.04 5.10
C ASP A 96 16.25 -1.17 5.12
N ALA A 97 16.96 -0.13 4.75
CA ALA A 97 18.42 -0.03 4.82
C ALA A 97 18.79 1.45 4.85
N TRP A 98 18.95 2.02 6.04
CA TRP A 98 19.17 3.46 6.19
C TRP A 98 20.07 3.80 7.37
N ALA A 99 20.63 5.01 7.29
CA ALA A 99 21.33 5.66 8.38
C ALA A 99 20.55 6.91 8.81
N GLU A 100 20.52 7.16 10.11
CA GLU A 100 19.88 8.32 10.73
C GLU A 100 20.86 9.03 11.65
N VAL A 101 21.03 10.32 11.41
CA VAL A 101 21.73 11.25 12.30
C VAL A 101 20.68 12.06 13.06
N ARG A 102 20.73 12.03 14.39
CA ARG A 102 19.80 12.74 15.26
C ARG A 102 20.53 13.66 16.22
N GLN A 103 20.06 14.90 16.30
CA GLN A 103 20.47 15.95 17.23
C GLN A 103 19.23 16.57 17.88
N ASP A 104 19.40 17.47 18.84
CA ASP A 104 18.28 18.04 19.61
C ASP A 104 17.26 18.79 18.75
N ARG A 105 17.70 19.42 17.66
CA ARG A 105 16.85 20.27 16.79
C ARG A 105 16.60 19.70 15.41
N PHE A 106 17.28 18.62 15.04
CA PHE A 106 17.09 18.05 13.72
C PHE A 106 17.37 16.55 13.67
N GLU A 107 16.75 15.90 12.69
CA GLU A 107 16.99 14.51 12.32
C GLU A 107 17.18 14.44 10.81
N ILE A 108 18.18 13.70 10.34
CA ILE A 108 18.38 13.41 8.93
C ILE A 108 18.47 11.90 8.78
N ARG A 109 17.63 11.32 7.92
CA ARG A 109 17.63 9.90 7.58
C ARG A 109 17.81 9.73 6.08
N ALA A 110 18.74 8.90 5.66
CA ALA A 110 18.98 8.60 4.24
C ALA A 110 19.18 7.10 4.02
N GLY A 111 18.63 6.58 2.92
CA GLY A 111 18.77 5.19 2.54
C GLY A 111 17.58 4.67 1.74
N TYR A 112 17.22 3.41 1.97
CA TYR A 112 16.13 2.71 1.33
C TYR A 112 15.12 2.29 2.39
N GLY A 113 13.82 2.52 2.19
CA GLY A 113 12.85 2.15 3.20
C GLY A 113 11.46 2.68 2.95
N ARG A 114 10.61 2.52 3.97
CA ARG A 114 9.20 2.91 3.93
C ARG A 114 8.99 4.21 4.70
N LEU A 115 8.28 5.15 4.10
CA LEU A 115 7.83 6.40 4.69
C LEU A 115 6.30 6.34 4.81
N VAL A 116 5.75 7.06 5.77
CA VAL A 116 4.30 7.08 6.00
C VAL A 116 3.91 8.52 6.29
N TRP A 117 3.00 9.02 5.46
CA TRP A 117 2.22 10.23 5.73
C TRP A 117 0.74 9.84 5.85
N GLY A 118 -0.05 10.70 6.47
CA GLY A 118 -1.44 10.43 6.78
C GLY A 118 -1.63 9.83 8.16
N ARG A 119 -2.88 9.81 8.60
CA ARG A 119 -3.27 9.37 9.95
C ARG A 119 -4.46 8.45 9.95
N LEU A 120 -5.36 8.57 8.98
CA LEU A 120 -6.56 7.76 8.95
C LEU A 120 -6.20 6.27 8.86
N ASP A 121 -6.82 5.41 9.66
CA ASP A 121 -6.46 3.99 9.61
C ASP A 121 -6.95 3.33 8.33
N GLU A 122 -6.15 2.37 7.86
CA GLU A 122 -6.37 1.52 6.67
C GLU A 122 -6.39 2.27 5.34
N VAL A 123 -6.99 3.45 5.27
CA VAL A 123 -7.06 4.31 4.07
C VAL A 123 -6.50 5.68 4.41
N MET A 124 -5.30 5.98 3.94
CA MET A 124 -4.61 7.24 4.19
C MET A 124 -4.52 8.02 2.88
N PRO A 125 -5.45 8.97 2.60
CA PRO A 125 -5.43 9.79 1.39
C PRO A 125 -4.06 10.38 1.00
N SER A 126 -3.25 10.76 1.99
CA SER A 126 -1.93 11.38 1.80
C SER A 126 -0.74 10.41 1.80
N ASP A 127 -0.98 9.11 1.99
CA ASP A 127 0.06 8.07 1.97
C ASP A 127 0.39 7.64 0.53
N VAL A 128 1.05 8.55 -0.19
CA VAL A 128 1.34 8.41 -1.63
C VAL A 128 2.81 8.17 -1.97
N ILE A 129 3.70 8.20 -0.96
CA ILE A 129 5.15 8.11 -1.16
C ILE A 129 5.58 6.70 -1.56
N ASN A 130 5.00 5.69 -0.90
CA ASN A 130 5.36 4.29 -1.09
C ASN A 130 4.31 3.59 -1.94
N PRO A 131 4.68 3.07 -3.13
CA PRO A 131 3.81 2.18 -3.87
C PRO A 131 3.48 0.92 -3.05
N ILE A 132 2.43 0.20 -3.42
CA ILE A 132 1.96 -0.97 -2.67
C ILE A 132 2.05 -2.27 -3.47
N ASP A 133 2.15 -3.37 -2.75
CA ASP A 133 2.02 -4.73 -3.26
C ASP A 133 0.61 -5.28 -2.97
N THR A 134 -0.19 -5.52 -4.02
CA THR A 134 -1.60 -5.89 -3.90
C THR A 134 -1.83 -7.23 -3.19
N ALA A 135 -1.04 -8.27 -3.49
CA ALA A 135 -1.17 -9.56 -2.81
C ALA A 135 -0.86 -9.42 -1.31
N THR A 136 0.23 -8.74 -0.96
CA THR A 136 0.59 -8.46 0.43
C THR A 136 -0.47 -7.61 1.12
N PHE A 137 -1.07 -6.66 0.40
CA PHE A 137 -2.15 -5.84 0.91
C PHE A 137 -3.33 -6.69 1.38
N PHE A 138 -3.83 -7.59 0.53
CA PHE A 138 -4.93 -8.48 0.89
C PHE A 138 -4.58 -9.52 1.96
N LEU A 139 -3.38 -10.10 1.90
CA LEU A 139 -2.97 -11.22 2.75
C LEU A 139 -2.37 -10.78 4.10
N GLU A 140 -1.79 -9.58 4.20
CA GLU A 140 -1.02 -9.12 5.36
C GLU A 140 -1.35 -7.69 5.81
N GLY A 141 -2.06 -6.92 5.00
CA GLY A 141 -2.49 -5.57 5.33
C GLY A 141 -1.56 -4.47 4.82
N ARG A 142 -2.04 -3.23 4.92
CA ARG A 142 -1.41 -2.04 4.32
C ARG A 142 0.05 -1.84 4.71
N THR A 143 0.35 -1.97 6.00
CA THR A 143 1.71 -1.74 6.52
C THR A 143 2.75 -2.68 5.92
N ALA A 144 2.38 -3.95 5.72
CA ALA A 144 3.26 -4.93 5.09
C ALA A 144 3.42 -4.68 3.58
N ALA A 145 2.37 -4.12 2.94
CA ALA A 145 2.28 -3.93 1.49
C ALA A 145 3.11 -2.76 0.95
N ARG A 146 3.47 -1.78 1.79
CA ARG A 146 4.29 -0.64 1.36
C ARG A 146 5.63 -1.12 0.83
N LEU A 147 5.92 -0.76 -0.41
CA LEU A 147 7.17 -1.05 -1.09
C LEU A 147 8.18 0.05 -0.78
N PRO A 148 9.43 -0.30 -0.42
CA PRO A 148 10.44 0.69 -0.08
C PRO A 148 10.91 1.51 -1.28
N VAL A 149 11.29 2.75 -1.00
CA VAL A 149 11.86 3.72 -1.95
C VAL A 149 13.20 4.20 -1.44
N ALA A 150 14.08 4.65 -2.35
CA ALA A 150 15.32 5.31 -1.96
C ALA A 150 14.99 6.77 -1.62
N PHE A 151 15.40 7.24 -0.46
CA PHE A 151 15.02 8.55 0.06
C PHE A 151 16.12 9.23 0.88
N MET A 152 15.96 10.54 1.02
CA MET A 152 16.52 11.36 2.08
C MET A 152 15.36 12.11 2.75
N ARG A 153 15.30 12.06 4.08
CA ARG A 153 14.33 12.75 4.92
C ARG A 153 15.08 13.62 5.90
N SER A 154 14.64 14.86 6.06
CA SER A 154 15.07 15.75 7.14
C SER A 154 13.88 16.20 7.97
N ARG A 155 14.08 16.32 9.28
CA ARG A 155 13.12 16.91 10.22
C ARG A 155 13.81 18.00 11.01
N VAL A 156 13.12 19.11 11.20
CA VAL A 156 13.55 20.21 12.06
C VAL A 156 12.49 20.42 13.12
N PHE A 157 12.91 20.38 14.38
CA PHE A 157 12.06 20.57 15.55
C PHE A 157 12.08 22.04 15.94
N LEU A 158 10.93 22.70 15.78
CA LEU A 158 10.70 24.11 16.11
C LEU A 158 10.03 24.23 17.48
N PRO A 159 10.08 25.41 18.13
CA PRO A 159 9.33 25.67 19.35
C PRO A 159 7.82 25.43 19.17
N GLY A 160 7.12 25.10 20.27
CA GLY A 160 5.66 24.89 20.26
C GLY A 160 5.23 23.61 19.54
N GLU A 161 5.91 22.49 19.82
CA GLU A 161 5.60 21.14 19.31
C GLU A 161 5.48 21.06 17.77
N THR A 162 6.14 21.99 17.08
CA THR A 162 6.05 22.10 15.62
C THR A 162 7.24 21.41 14.97
N THR A 163 6.97 20.56 13.98
CA THR A 163 8.00 19.85 13.21
C THR A 163 7.81 20.13 11.73
N VAL A 164 8.90 20.50 11.06
CA VAL A 164 8.97 20.59 9.60
C VAL A 164 9.75 19.39 9.08
N GLU A 165 9.12 18.59 8.24
CA GLU A 165 9.70 17.44 7.55
C GLU A 165 9.84 17.73 6.05
N ALA A 166 11.00 17.43 5.48
CA ALA A 166 11.21 17.42 4.04
C ALA A 166 11.67 16.04 3.59
N VAL A 167 11.16 15.57 2.46
CA VAL A 167 11.48 14.27 1.87
C VAL A 167 11.83 14.46 0.40
N VAL A 168 12.91 13.83 -0.04
CA VAL A 168 13.25 13.65 -1.45
C VAL A 168 13.45 12.16 -1.70
N ALA A 169 12.90 11.64 -2.78
CA ALA A 169 12.98 10.23 -3.15
C ALA A 169 13.34 10.05 -4.63
N LEU A 170 14.06 8.96 -4.92
CA LEU A 170 14.33 8.56 -6.30
C LEU A 170 13.04 8.03 -6.97
N PRO A 171 12.87 8.25 -8.29
CA PRO A 171 11.74 7.72 -9.03
C PRO A 171 11.91 6.23 -9.36
N GLY A 172 10.88 5.65 -9.98
CA GLY A 172 10.98 4.34 -10.66
C GLY A 172 10.54 3.14 -9.82
N ARG A 173 10.23 3.32 -8.53
CA ARG A 173 9.51 2.28 -7.78
C ARG A 173 8.05 2.27 -8.21
N ARG A 174 7.57 1.12 -8.68
CA ARG A 174 6.17 0.86 -9.03
C ARG A 174 5.50 -0.07 -8.03
N GLY A 175 4.18 0.02 -7.98
CA GLY A 175 3.31 -0.95 -7.35
C GLY A 175 3.43 -2.30 -8.03
N ARG A 176 3.10 -3.35 -7.28
CA ARG A 176 3.18 -4.74 -7.74
C ARG A 176 1.89 -5.45 -7.40
N PHE A 177 1.57 -6.49 -8.15
CA PHE A 177 0.45 -7.36 -7.85
C PHE A 177 0.83 -8.54 -6.98
N ASP A 178 2.11 -8.90 -7.01
CA ASP A 178 2.71 -10.01 -6.29
C ASP A 178 4.14 -9.62 -5.90
N ARG A 179 4.61 -10.10 -4.75
CA ARG A 179 5.97 -9.80 -4.26
C ARG A 179 7.05 -10.19 -5.25
N LEU A 180 6.87 -11.34 -5.88
CA LEU A 180 7.77 -11.88 -6.89
C LEU A 180 7.50 -11.27 -8.28
N ASP A 181 6.51 -10.37 -8.41
CA ASP A 181 6.02 -9.81 -9.69
C ASP A 181 5.51 -10.90 -10.66
N GLU A 182 4.99 -12.00 -10.09
CA GLU A 182 4.47 -13.15 -10.84
C GLU A 182 3.26 -12.81 -11.69
N LYS A 183 3.38 -13.03 -13.01
CA LYS A 183 2.34 -12.67 -13.98
C LYS A 183 1.04 -13.45 -13.76
N THR A 184 1.14 -14.69 -13.29
CA THR A 184 0.00 -15.59 -13.09
C THR A 184 -0.69 -15.39 -11.73
N SER A 185 -0.18 -14.49 -10.87
CA SER A 185 -0.73 -14.26 -9.54
C SER A 185 -2.25 -14.01 -9.59
N PRO A 186 -3.04 -14.64 -8.70
CA PRO A 186 -4.48 -14.40 -8.62
C PRO A 186 -4.81 -12.93 -8.38
N PHE A 187 -3.91 -12.16 -7.75
CA PHE A 187 -4.13 -10.74 -7.51
C PHE A 187 -3.71 -9.84 -8.68
N ASN A 188 -3.17 -10.39 -9.76
CA ASN A 188 -2.73 -9.62 -10.91
C ASN A 188 -3.90 -9.25 -11.84
N LEU A 189 -4.42 -8.03 -11.67
CA LEU A 189 -5.50 -7.48 -12.49
C LEU A 189 -5.12 -7.21 -13.95
N THR A 190 -3.84 -7.21 -14.30
CA THR A 190 -3.43 -7.08 -15.71
C THR A 190 -3.65 -8.37 -16.50
N ARG A 191 -3.85 -9.50 -15.80
CA ARG A 191 -4.16 -10.80 -16.41
C ARG A 191 -5.54 -10.84 -17.04
N ASP A 192 -6.50 -10.06 -16.52
CA ASP A 192 -7.89 -10.06 -16.98
C ASP A 192 -8.17 -8.95 -18.02
N LEU A 193 -7.11 -8.34 -18.55
CA LEU A 193 -7.27 -7.33 -19.60
C LEU A 193 -7.82 -8.00 -20.85
N VAL A 194 -9.04 -7.62 -21.22
CA VAL A 194 -9.63 -7.94 -22.53
C VAL A 194 -8.95 -7.06 -23.56
N LEU A 195 -8.14 -7.67 -24.42
CA LEU A 195 -7.40 -6.95 -25.45
C LEU A 195 -8.15 -6.95 -26.78
N PRO A 196 -8.03 -5.89 -27.59
CA PRO A 196 -8.52 -5.90 -28.95
C PRO A 196 -7.93 -7.08 -29.75
N ALA A 197 -8.71 -7.61 -30.68
CA ALA A 197 -8.26 -8.69 -31.55
C ALA A 197 -6.95 -8.32 -32.27
N GLY A 198 -5.96 -9.22 -32.22
CA GLY A 198 -4.65 -9.00 -32.84
C GLY A 198 -3.59 -8.35 -31.92
N VAL A 199 -3.93 -7.96 -30.69
CA VAL A 199 -2.96 -7.44 -29.71
C VAL A 199 -2.52 -8.57 -28.77
N PRO A 200 -1.25 -9.02 -28.79
CA PRO A 200 -0.79 -10.05 -27.88
C PRO A 200 -0.72 -9.51 -26.43
N ALA A 201 -1.28 -10.26 -25.47
CA ALA A 201 -1.24 -9.92 -24.05
C ALA A 201 0.18 -9.81 -23.46
N SER A 202 1.14 -10.45 -24.10
CA SER A 202 2.56 -10.38 -23.75
C SER A 202 3.23 -9.03 -24.09
N ALA A 203 2.53 -8.09 -24.72
CA ALA A 203 3.14 -6.86 -25.26
C ALA A 203 2.82 -5.56 -24.49
N ILE A 204 2.54 -5.63 -23.18
CA ILE A 204 2.47 -4.40 -22.37
C ILE A 204 3.87 -3.79 -22.28
N ARG A 205 4.09 -2.67 -22.97
CA ARG A 205 5.31 -1.88 -22.84
C ARG A 205 5.21 -1.02 -21.61
N ARG A 206 6.05 -1.29 -20.63
CA ARG A 206 6.12 -0.49 -19.41
C ARG A 206 7.16 0.61 -19.56
N GLU A 207 6.74 1.85 -19.33
CA GLU A 207 7.67 2.97 -19.30
C GLU A 207 8.44 2.97 -17.97
N SER A 208 9.75 3.14 -18.05
CA SER A 208 10.60 3.34 -16.88
C SER A 208 10.86 4.84 -16.68
N ILE A 209 10.75 5.33 -15.45
CA ILE A 209 11.15 6.70 -15.12
C ILE A 209 12.66 6.70 -14.81
N PRO A 210 13.51 7.41 -15.60
CA PRO A 210 14.95 7.44 -15.36
C PRO A 210 15.27 8.11 -14.01
N ALA A 211 16.28 7.58 -13.31
CA ALA A 211 16.85 8.18 -12.11
C ALA A 211 17.72 9.40 -12.47
N ALA A 212 17.05 10.52 -12.76
CA ALA A 212 17.66 11.80 -13.09
C ALA A 212 17.19 12.88 -12.11
N TRP A 213 17.97 13.95 -11.93
CA TRP A 213 17.63 15.08 -11.07
C TRP A 213 16.26 15.69 -11.39
N ALA A 214 15.92 15.81 -12.68
CA ALA A 214 14.61 16.30 -13.13
C ALA A 214 13.42 15.38 -12.75
N ASN A 215 13.71 14.13 -12.41
CA ASN A 215 12.73 13.11 -12.03
C ASN A 215 12.73 12.79 -10.54
N LEU A 216 13.43 13.57 -9.71
CA LEU A 216 13.28 13.43 -8.27
C LEU A 216 11.83 13.71 -7.85
N GLN A 217 11.39 12.93 -6.87
CA GLN A 217 10.13 13.10 -6.18
C GLN A 217 10.40 13.74 -4.83
N GLY A 218 9.47 14.50 -4.30
CA GLY A 218 9.68 15.09 -2.99
C GLY A 218 8.52 15.93 -2.49
N GLY A 219 8.63 16.32 -1.24
CA GLY A 219 7.60 17.07 -0.56
C GLY A 219 8.02 17.58 0.80
N VAL A 220 7.12 18.36 1.38
CA VAL A 220 7.27 18.95 2.71
C VAL A 220 6.02 18.67 3.52
N ARG A 221 6.19 18.47 4.83
CA ARG A 221 5.10 18.29 5.80
C ARG A 221 5.40 19.14 7.02
N VAL A 222 4.45 19.96 7.43
CA VAL A 222 4.49 20.71 8.68
C VAL A 222 3.46 20.10 9.61
N SER A 223 3.88 19.74 10.82
CA SER A 223 3.01 19.18 11.85
C SER A 223 3.14 19.95 13.14
N THR A 224 2.06 20.08 13.88
CA THR A 224 2.01 20.81 15.15
C THR A 224 0.93 20.23 16.04
N THR A 225 1.05 20.47 17.34
CA THR A 225 0.06 20.09 18.33
C THR A 225 -0.53 21.35 18.96
N ALA A 226 -1.84 21.51 18.83
CA ALA A 226 -2.59 22.61 19.43
C ALA A 226 -3.62 22.06 20.43
N GLY A 227 -3.31 22.19 21.73
CA GLY A 227 -4.17 21.68 22.79
C GLY A 227 -4.20 20.14 22.83
N ARG A 228 -5.30 19.54 22.34
CA ARG A 228 -5.47 18.08 22.23
C ARG A 228 -5.57 17.60 20.79
N VAL A 229 -5.27 18.49 19.85
CA VAL A 229 -5.37 18.20 18.43
C VAL A 229 -3.97 18.24 17.87
N ASP A 230 -3.50 17.07 17.43
CA ASP A 230 -2.34 17.00 16.58
C ASP A 230 -2.82 17.29 15.15
N MET A 231 -2.08 18.06 14.36
CA MET A 231 -2.45 18.34 12.98
C MET A 231 -1.25 18.49 12.06
N SER A 232 -1.47 18.35 10.76
CA SER A 232 -0.43 18.60 9.77
C SER A 232 -0.97 19.07 8.43
N VAL A 233 -0.09 19.71 7.67
CA VAL A 233 -0.29 20.04 6.26
C VAL A 233 0.93 19.56 5.50
N SER A 234 0.72 18.96 4.33
CA SER A 234 1.78 18.44 3.48
C SER A 234 1.56 18.74 2.01
N ALA A 235 2.64 18.77 1.25
CA ALA A 235 2.63 18.85 -0.20
C ALA A 235 3.64 17.84 -0.76
N TRP A 236 3.26 17.13 -1.82
CA TRP A 236 4.09 16.13 -2.48
C TRP A 236 4.00 16.26 -4.00
N ARG A 237 5.13 16.12 -4.69
CA ARG A 237 5.18 15.97 -6.14
C ARG A 237 5.93 14.69 -6.46
N GLY A 238 5.24 13.75 -7.10
CA GLY A 238 5.75 12.41 -7.38
C GLY A 238 5.04 11.75 -8.55
N PHE A 239 5.24 10.46 -8.75
CA PHE A 239 4.67 9.68 -9.82
C PHE A 239 3.68 8.66 -9.27
N GLU A 240 2.64 8.36 -10.05
CA GLU A 240 1.67 7.33 -9.68
C GLU A 240 2.36 5.98 -9.40
N GLY A 241 1.94 5.31 -8.33
CA GLY A 241 2.52 4.01 -7.96
C GLY A 241 2.12 2.90 -8.92
N PHE A 242 0.87 2.89 -9.39
CA PHE A 242 0.40 2.00 -10.45
C PHE A 242 0.28 2.78 -11.75
N GLY A 243 0.69 2.16 -12.86
CA GLY A 243 0.69 2.85 -14.14
C GLY A 243 -0.69 2.93 -14.76
N LEU A 244 -0.89 3.98 -15.56
CA LEU A 244 -2.03 4.11 -16.44
C LEU A 244 -1.77 3.28 -17.69
N LEU A 245 -2.68 2.36 -17.97
CA LEU A 245 -2.65 1.56 -19.19
C LEU A 245 -3.36 2.32 -20.31
N SER A 246 -2.68 2.52 -21.43
CA SER A 246 -3.20 3.22 -22.59
C SER A 246 -2.85 2.47 -23.87
N PHE A 247 -3.77 2.45 -24.84
CA PHE A 247 -3.53 1.85 -26.14
C PHE A 247 -2.93 2.89 -27.09
N VAL A 248 -1.72 2.62 -27.61
CA VAL A 248 -1.04 3.47 -28.57
C VAL A 248 -1.12 2.82 -29.96
N PRO A 249 -1.92 3.35 -30.90
CA PRO A 249 -2.01 2.82 -32.24
C PRO A 249 -0.76 3.17 -33.06
N PHE A 250 -0.34 2.26 -33.94
CA PHE A 250 0.65 2.52 -34.99
C PHE A 250 0.19 1.85 -36.29
N VAL A 251 0.54 2.47 -37.42
CA VAL A 251 0.15 1.98 -38.75
C VAL A 251 1.28 1.11 -39.29
N LEU A 252 0.98 -0.16 -39.62
CA LEU A 252 1.93 -0.99 -40.36
C LEU A 252 2.09 -0.43 -41.80
N PRO A 253 3.32 -0.43 -42.36
CA PRO A 253 3.53 0.00 -43.75
C PRO A 253 2.62 -0.77 -44.71
N ALA A 254 2.02 -0.07 -45.67
CA ALA A 254 1.18 -0.68 -46.70
C ALA A 254 1.98 -1.74 -47.47
N GLY A 255 1.64 -3.01 -47.27
CA GLY A 255 2.37 -4.15 -47.85
C GLY A 255 2.03 -5.52 -47.26
N SER A 256 1.33 -5.58 -46.12
CA SER A 256 1.00 -6.84 -45.42
C SER A 256 -0.46 -7.31 -45.54
N GLY A 257 -1.29 -6.68 -46.39
CA GLY A 257 -2.68 -7.10 -46.62
C GLY A 257 -3.59 -6.03 -47.25
N PRO A 258 -4.80 -6.38 -47.71
CA PRO A 258 -5.71 -5.49 -48.43
C PRO A 258 -6.44 -4.45 -47.56
N THR A 259 -6.20 -4.41 -46.26
CA THR A 259 -6.78 -3.44 -45.32
C THR A 259 -5.69 -2.88 -44.41
N PRO A 260 -5.64 -1.56 -44.17
CA PRO A 260 -4.76 -1.00 -43.14
C PRO A 260 -5.21 -1.55 -41.78
N MET A 261 -4.43 -2.48 -41.22
CA MET A 261 -4.65 -2.95 -39.87
C MET A 261 -4.15 -1.88 -38.91
N VAL A 262 -5.06 -1.26 -38.15
CA VAL A 262 -4.68 -0.50 -36.96
C VAL A 262 -4.18 -1.52 -35.95
N VAL A 263 -2.87 -1.68 -35.88
CA VAL A 263 -2.21 -2.41 -34.81
C VAL A 263 -1.87 -1.40 -33.72
N GLY A 264 -1.71 -1.85 -32.49
CA GLY A 264 -1.23 -0.97 -31.44
C GLY A 264 -0.63 -1.75 -30.29
N GLN A 265 -0.03 -0.99 -29.38
CA GLN A 265 0.64 -1.52 -28.22
C GLN A 265 -0.01 -0.95 -26.95
N LEU A 266 -0.21 -1.79 -25.94
CA LEU A 266 -0.58 -1.31 -24.62
C LEU A 266 0.66 -0.74 -23.94
N VAL A 267 0.61 0.52 -23.54
CA VAL A 267 1.68 1.22 -22.84
C VAL A 267 1.24 1.52 -21.42
N GLU A 268 2.02 1.06 -20.45
CA GLU A 268 1.87 1.42 -19.04
C GLU A 268 2.77 2.62 -18.73
N SER A 269 2.16 3.78 -18.49
CA SER A 269 2.86 5.02 -18.15
C SER A 269 2.63 5.41 -16.69
N TYR A 270 3.60 6.11 -16.11
CA TYR A 270 3.55 6.57 -14.71
C TYR A 270 3.55 8.09 -14.69
N PRO A 271 2.37 8.72 -14.81
CA PRO A 271 2.29 10.18 -14.87
C PRO A 271 2.69 10.81 -13.53
N ARG A 272 3.23 12.02 -13.61
CA ARG A 272 3.52 12.82 -12.41
C ARG A 272 2.22 13.41 -11.87
N PHE A 273 2.13 13.52 -10.55
CA PHE A 273 1.05 14.21 -9.86
C PHE A 273 1.60 15.21 -8.82
N THR A 274 0.75 16.15 -8.41
CA THR A 274 0.99 17.05 -7.27
C THR A 274 -0.18 16.96 -6.29
N MET A 275 0.15 16.69 -5.03
CA MET A 275 -0.79 16.55 -3.93
C MET A 275 -0.56 17.64 -2.89
N ILE A 276 -1.65 18.16 -2.33
CA ILE A 276 -1.67 18.96 -1.10
C ILE A 276 -2.61 18.25 -0.14
N ALA A 277 -2.19 17.99 1.08
CA ALA A 277 -2.98 17.26 2.06
C ALA A 277 -2.94 17.90 3.44
N ALA A 278 -3.97 17.64 4.24
CA ALA A 278 -4.03 17.99 5.65
C ALA A 278 -4.64 16.84 6.44
N ASP A 279 -4.13 16.63 7.65
CA ASP A 279 -4.67 15.63 8.58
C ASP A 279 -4.73 16.19 10.01
N ALA A 280 -5.66 15.66 10.79
CA ALA A 280 -5.82 15.99 12.20
C ALA A 280 -6.27 14.76 13.00
N GLU A 281 -5.83 14.69 14.25
CA GLU A 281 -6.21 13.64 15.20
C GLU A 281 -6.46 14.24 16.59
N THR A 282 -7.46 13.72 17.29
CA THR A 282 -7.71 14.07 18.69
C THR A 282 -8.33 12.90 19.45
N VAL A 283 -8.17 12.90 20.77
CA VAL A 283 -8.80 11.91 21.66
C VAL A 283 -9.81 12.60 22.58
N ARG A 284 -11.05 12.12 22.55
CA ARG A 284 -12.14 12.62 23.41
C ARG A 284 -13.03 11.49 23.90
N GLY A 285 -13.14 11.36 25.23
CA GLY A 285 -14.06 10.39 25.84
C GLY A 285 -13.75 8.93 25.51
N GLY A 286 -12.47 8.58 25.33
CA GLY A 286 -12.03 7.23 24.96
C GLY A 286 -12.17 6.90 23.46
N TRP A 287 -12.57 7.87 22.64
CA TRP A 287 -12.55 7.78 21.19
C TRP A 287 -11.36 8.55 20.66
N ALA A 288 -10.56 7.93 19.80
CA ALA A 288 -9.68 8.65 18.90
C ALA A 288 -10.48 8.97 17.62
N ILE A 289 -10.31 10.19 17.14
CA ILE A 289 -11.02 10.75 15.98
C ILE A 289 -9.95 11.28 15.04
N ARG A 290 -9.99 10.83 13.79
CA ARG A 290 -9.02 11.17 12.75
C ARG A 290 -9.74 11.73 11.54
N GLY A 291 -9.20 12.79 10.96
CA GLY A 291 -9.69 13.39 9.72
C GLY A 291 -8.53 13.65 8.78
N GLU A 292 -8.73 13.40 7.49
CA GLU A 292 -7.70 13.56 6.48
C GLU A 292 -8.31 14.01 5.14
N VAL A 293 -7.63 14.93 4.45
CA VAL A 293 -8.00 15.37 3.11
C VAL A 293 -6.75 15.48 2.24
N ALA A 294 -6.81 15.00 1.00
CA ALA A 294 -5.75 15.12 0.01
C ALA A 294 -6.33 15.59 -1.32
N GLY A 295 -5.89 16.75 -1.80
CA GLY A 295 -6.22 17.31 -3.10
C GLY A 295 -5.08 17.10 -4.10
N PHE A 296 -5.38 16.44 -5.21
CA PHE A 296 -4.48 16.24 -6.34
C PHE A 296 -4.73 17.33 -7.39
N VAL A 297 -3.95 18.41 -7.31
CA VAL A 297 -4.14 19.63 -8.11
C VAL A 297 -3.63 19.51 -9.55
N ASP A 298 -2.74 18.55 -9.78
CA ASP A 298 -2.19 18.16 -11.08
C ASP A 298 -2.14 16.64 -11.09
N LYS A 299 -3.02 15.99 -11.86
CA LYS A 299 -3.10 14.52 -11.97
C LYS A 299 -3.49 14.14 -13.39
N THR A 300 -3.03 12.98 -13.84
CA THR A 300 -3.53 12.37 -15.07
C THR A 300 -4.54 11.30 -14.70
N LEU A 301 -5.74 11.40 -15.25
CA LEU A 301 -6.86 10.50 -15.02
C LEU A 301 -7.00 9.56 -16.21
N ASP A 302 -7.62 8.41 -15.97
CA ASP A 302 -7.93 7.48 -17.04
C ASP A 302 -9.29 7.81 -17.67
N GLY A 303 -9.24 8.54 -18.78
CA GLY A 303 -10.40 8.97 -19.54
C GLY A 303 -10.94 7.89 -20.50
N PRO A 304 -12.18 8.05 -21.00
CA PRO A 304 -12.79 7.07 -21.91
C PRO A 304 -12.03 6.83 -23.21
N LEU A 305 -11.26 7.84 -23.66
CA LEU A 305 -10.46 7.81 -24.89
C LEU A 305 -8.95 7.77 -24.60
N GLY A 306 -8.57 7.49 -23.35
CA GLY A 306 -7.18 7.49 -22.88
C GLY A 306 -6.89 8.54 -21.82
N PRO A 307 -5.60 8.71 -21.47
CA PRO A 307 -5.20 9.59 -20.37
C PRO A 307 -5.61 11.04 -20.59
N ILE A 308 -6.24 11.66 -19.60
CA ILE A 308 -6.65 13.07 -19.62
C ILE A 308 -6.08 13.81 -18.40
N LYS A 309 -5.79 15.11 -18.53
CA LYS A 309 -5.47 15.93 -17.36
C LYS A 309 -6.70 16.15 -16.51
N GLY A 310 -6.53 16.07 -15.20
CA GLY A 310 -7.61 16.32 -14.25
C GLY A 310 -7.12 16.60 -12.86
N LYS A 311 -8.07 16.56 -11.94
CA LYS A 311 -7.90 16.80 -10.51
C LYS A 311 -8.63 15.72 -9.75
N ALA A 312 -8.20 15.47 -8.52
CA ALA A 312 -8.92 14.61 -7.60
C ALA A 312 -8.89 15.17 -6.19
N ILE A 313 -9.85 14.75 -5.37
CA ILE A 313 -9.87 14.98 -3.94
C ILE A 313 -10.26 13.69 -3.24
N ASP A 314 -9.52 13.37 -2.19
CA ASP A 314 -9.80 12.29 -1.26
C ASP A 314 -10.03 12.91 0.11
N ALA A 315 -11.14 12.59 0.78
CA ALA A 315 -11.45 13.09 2.11
C ALA A 315 -12.01 11.96 2.97
N GLY A 316 -11.52 11.83 4.20
CA GLY A 316 -11.97 10.78 5.10
C GLY A 316 -12.00 11.20 6.55
N VAL A 317 -12.89 10.54 7.30
CA VAL A 317 -13.03 10.67 8.74
C VAL A 317 -13.15 9.28 9.34
N GLY A 318 -12.45 9.04 10.44
CA GLY A 318 -12.43 7.76 11.13
C GLY A 318 -12.47 7.92 12.64
N VAL A 319 -12.98 6.88 13.29
CA VAL A 319 -13.03 6.77 14.74
C VAL A 319 -12.59 5.38 15.16
N ASP A 320 -11.82 5.31 16.23
CA ASP A 320 -11.43 4.08 16.90
C ASP A 320 -11.63 4.20 18.41
N ARG A 321 -11.94 3.06 19.02
CA ARG A 321 -12.12 2.94 20.46
C ARG A 321 -11.77 1.55 20.96
N ALA A 322 -10.97 1.53 22.01
CA ALA A 322 -10.84 0.37 22.89
C ALA A 322 -12.01 0.34 23.90
N ALA A 323 -12.69 -0.80 24.00
CA ALA A 323 -13.79 -1.06 24.91
C ALA A 323 -13.59 -2.43 25.57
N GLY A 324 -12.82 -2.45 26.66
CA GLY A 324 -12.40 -3.68 27.32
C GLY A 324 -11.49 -4.50 26.40
N ASP A 325 -11.84 -5.76 26.18
CA ASP A 325 -11.12 -6.68 25.29
C ASP A 325 -11.37 -6.43 23.79
N PHE A 326 -12.29 -5.51 23.47
CA PHE A 326 -12.65 -5.17 22.10
C PHE A 326 -11.97 -3.89 21.65
N HIS A 327 -11.64 -3.85 20.38
CA HIS A 327 -11.27 -2.64 19.68
C HIS A 327 -12.14 -2.52 18.43
N VAL A 328 -12.76 -1.35 18.29
CA VAL A 328 -13.70 -1.03 17.22
C VAL A 328 -13.14 0.13 16.44
N PHE A 329 -13.16 0.00 15.12
CA PHE A 329 -12.77 1.05 14.19
C PHE A 329 -13.81 1.18 13.08
N GLY A 330 -14.06 2.41 12.66
CA GLY A 330 -14.82 2.71 11.46
C GLY A 330 -14.36 4.00 10.82
N SER A 331 -14.32 4.03 9.49
CA SER A 331 -14.06 5.25 8.72
C SER A 331 -14.90 5.31 7.45
N VAL A 332 -15.06 6.53 6.96
CA VAL A 332 -15.66 6.81 5.67
C VAL A 332 -14.67 7.61 4.86
N VAL A 333 -14.47 7.24 3.61
CA VAL A 333 -13.59 7.94 2.66
C VAL A 333 -14.34 8.21 1.38
N TRP A 334 -14.43 9.47 1.03
CA TRP A 334 -15.01 9.96 -0.20
C TRP A 334 -13.90 10.35 -1.18
N HIS A 335 -14.01 9.89 -2.41
CA HIS A 335 -13.15 10.23 -3.52
C HIS A 335 -13.95 10.94 -4.59
N ARG A 336 -13.35 11.95 -5.22
CA ARG A 336 -13.87 12.54 -6.45
C ARG A 336 -12.75 12.94 -7.38
N GLU A 337 -12.88 12.58 -8.66
CA GLU A 337 -12.01 13.02 -9.74
C GLU A 337 -12.80 13.71 -10.85
N TRP A 338 -12.20 14.71 -11.49
CA TRP A 338 -12.83 15.48 -12.56
C TRP A 338 -11.79 16.07 -13.51
N SER A 339 -12.21 16.37 -14.74
CA SER A 339 -11.38 17.08 -15.72
C SER A 339 -11.99 18.42 -16.08
N SER A 340 -11.20 19.49 -16.02
CA SER A 340 -11.62 20.80 -16.57
C SER A 340 -11.60 20.83 -18.11
N LEU A 341 -10.93 19.86 -18.74
CA LEU A 341 -10.81 19.75 -20.20
C LEU A 341 -11.92 18.85 -20.80
N SER A 342 -12.62 18.10 -19.97
CA SER A 342 -13.76 17.27 -20.35
C SER A 342 -14.83 17.43 -19.28
N SER A 343 -15.72 18.40 -19.46
CA SER A 343 -16.74 18.78 -18.47
C SER A 343 -17.72 17.64 -18.14
N SER A 344 -17.85 16.64 -19.02
CA SER A 344 -18.63 15.43 -18.77
C SER A 344 -17.89 14.38 -17.95
N TYR A 345 -16.58 14.53 -17.73
CA TYR A 345 -15.79 13.60 -16.95
C TYR A 345 -15.78 14.00 -15.47
N THR A 346 -16.62 13.33 -14.69
CA THR A 346 -16.60 13.34 -13.23
C THR A 346 -16.88 11.93 -12.73
N ARG A 347 -16.09 11.48 -11.75
CA ARG A 347 -16.34 10.22 -11.04
C ARG A 347 -16.18 10.46 -9.55
N ASP A 348 -17.10 9.92 -8.78
CA ASP A 348 -17.10 9.95 -7.33
C ASP A 348 -17.36 8.55 -6.78
N HIS A 349 -16.78 8.29 -5.61
CA HIS A 349 -16.86 7.01 -4.94
C HIS A 349 -16.88 7.22 -3.43
N LEU A 350 -17.73 6.48 -2.73
CA LEU A 350 -17.75 6.44 -1.26
C LEU A 350 -17.33 5.06 -0.75
N ASN A 351 -16.33 5.01 0.11
CA ASN A 351 -15.92 3.80 0.82
C ASN A 351 -16.27 3.90 2.30
N VAL A 352 -16.87 2.83 2.83
CA VAL A 352 -17.08 2.63 4.26
C VAL A 352 -16.18 1.50 4.71
N ILE A 353 -15.33 1.76 5.70
CA ILE A 353 -14.36 0.82 6.25
C ILE A 353 -14.74 0.58 7.70
N ALA A 354 -14.71 -0.68 8.13
CA ALA A 354 -14.96 -1.03 9.53
C ALA A 354 -14.11 -2.22 9.95
N SER A 355 -13.76 -2.26 11.23
CA SER A 355 -13.18 -3.45 11.83
C SER A 355 -13.55 -3.62 13.29
N LEU A 356 -13.60 -4.88 13.70
CA LEU A 356 -13.80 -5.30 15.08
C LEU A 356 -12.73 -6.33 15.40
N ASP A 357 -11.94 -6.08 16.43
CA ASP A 357 -10.99 -7.03 16.97
C ASP A 357 -11.20 -7.30 18.45
N ARG A 358 -10.89 -8.53 18.86
CA ARG A 358 -10.97 -8.97 20.25
C ARG A 358 -9.72 -9.75 20.61
N ARG A 359 -9.09 -9.36 21.73
CA ARG A 359 -8.01 -10.13 22.37
C ARG A 359 -8.55 -10.81 23.61
N PHE A 360 -8.17 -12.07 23.84
CA PHE A 360 -8.60 -12.79 25.04
C PHE A 360 -7.59 -13.84 25.46
N SER A 361 -7.76 -14.38 26.68
CA SER A 361 -6.83 -15.31 27.31
C SER A 361 -5.42 -14.72 27.44
N ARG A 362 -5.31 -13.53 28.07
CA ARG A 362 -4.04 -12.79 28.23
C ARG A 362 -3.33 -12.56 26.90
N GLU A 363 -4.09 -12.06 25.91
CA GLU A 363 -3.62 -11.77 24.54
C GLU A 363 -3.13 -12.99 23.74
N ARG A 364 -3.36 -14.21 24.21
CA ARG A 364 -2.97 -15.44 23.49
C ARG A 364 -3.74 -15.64 22.19
N TYR A 365 -4.98 -15.15 22.13
CA TYR A 365 -5.82 -15.24 20.96
C TYR A 365 -6.24 -13.84 20.50
N LEU A 366 -6.21 -13.64 19.19
CA LEU A 366 -6.76 -12.46 18.52
C LEU A 366 -7.74 -12.94 17.45
N VAL A 367 -8.95 -12.39 17.47
CA VAL A 367 -9.91 -12.54 16.38
C VAL A 367 -10.22 -11.17 15.83
N ARG A 368 -10.15 -11.00 14.52
CA ARG A 368 -10.48 -9.75 13.82
C ARG A 368 -11.40 -10.02 12.65
N VAL A 369 -12.39 -9.15 12.48
CA VAL A 369 -13.18 -9.03 11.27
C VAL A 369 -12.97 -7.61 10.73
N PHE A 370 -12.73 -7.53 9.43
CA PHE A 370 -12.52 -6.29 8.71
C PHE A 370 -13.38 -6.28 7.47
N GLY A 371 -13.94 -5.11 7.14
CA GLY A 371 -14.77 -4.95 5.96
C GLY A 371 -14.57 -3.59 5.31
N VAL A 372 -14.71 -3.58 3.99
CA VAL A 372 -14.86 -2.36 3.19
C VAL A 372 -16.06 -2.57 2.28
N ALA A 373 -16.86 -1.54 2.14
CA ALA A 373 -17.96 -1.50 1.20
C ALA A 373 -17.91 -0.20 0.40
N ASN A 374 -18.17 -0.31 -0.89
CA ASN A 374 -18.50 0.81 -1.75
C ASN A 374 -19.99 0.67 -2.13
N PRO A 375 -20.89 1.43 -1.47
CA PRO A 375 -22.32 1.30 -1.70
C PRO A 375 -22.75 1.70 -3.13
N GLU A 376 -22.03 2.64 -3.74
CA GLU A 376 -22.36 3.18 -5.08
C GLU A 376 -22.08 2.12 -6.16
N ASP A 377 -20.92 1.47 -6.09
CA ASP A 377 -20.54 0.39 -7.01
C ASP A 377 -21.08 -1.00 -6.61
N ARG A 378 -21.80 -1.08 -5.48
CA ARG A 378 -22.31 -2.32 -4.89
C ARG A 378 -21.22 -3.39 -4.76
N SER A 379 -20.04 -2.97 -4.31
CA SER A 379 -18.87 -3.82 -4.14
C SER A 379 -18.39 -3.82 -2.69
N GLY A 380 -17.62 -4.82 -2.31
CA GLY A 380 -17.06 -4.90 -0.97
C GLY A 380 -16.06 -6.04 -0.81
N PHE A 381 -15.31 -5.96 0.28
CA PHE A 381 -14.35 -6.97 0.70
C PHE A 381 -14.50 -7.19 2.20
N VAL A 382 -14.56 -8.44 2.62
CA VAL A 382 -14.57 -8.81 4.04
C VAL A 382 -13.47 -9.81 4.31
N ARG A 383 -12.76 -9.63 5.43
CA ARG A 383 -11.70 -10.52 5.88
C ARG A 383 -11.88 -10.89 7.34
N GLY A 384 -11.86 -12.19 7.62
CA GLY A 384 -11.70 -12.74 8.96
C GLY A 384 -10.24 -13.14 9.21
N LEU A 385 -9.76 -12.93 10.42
CA LEU A 385 -8.45 -13.37 10.89
C LEU A 385 -8.57 -13.91 12.31
N ALA A 386 -7.97 -15.07 12.55
CA ALA A 386 -7.77 -15.64 13.87
C ALA A 386 -6.27 -15.92 14.05
N SER A 387 -5.71 -15.46 15.16
CA SER A 387 -4.33 -15.68 15.53
C SER A 387 -4.26 -16.35 16.90
N TRP A 388 -3.29 -17.27 17.04
CA TRP A 388 -2.98 -17.99 18.25
C TRP A 388 -1.48 -17.98 18.52
N SER A 389 -1.08 -17.33 19.62
CA SER A 389 0.27 -17.45 20.17
C SER A 389 0.40 -18.78 20.91
N VAL A 390 0.98 -19.77 20.23
CA VAL A 390 1.18 -21.12 20.80
C VAL A 390 2.17 -21.05 21.95
N ARG A 391 3.27 -20.31 21.72
CA ARG A 391 4.34 -19.95 22.66
C ARG A 391 4.81 -18.52 22.34
N ASP A 392 5.68 -17.96 23.16
CA ASP A 392 6.18 -16.58 23.00
C ASP A 392 6.83 -16.30 21.65
N ASN A 393 7.40 -17.34 21.02
CA ASN A 393 8.11 -17.27 19.75
C ASN A 393 7.42 -18.03 18.60
N LEU A 394 6.22 -18.59 18.81
CA LEU A 394 5.52 -19.38 17.81
C LEU A 394 4.04 -18.96 17.72
N MET A 395 3.63 -18.50 16.54
CA MET A 395 2.29 -18.03 16.24
C MET A 395 1.70 -18.80 15.06
N LEU A 396 0.42 -19.14 15.18
CA LEU A 396 -0.41 -19.68 14.10
C LEU A 396 -1.49 -18.66 13.75
N GLU A 397 -1.75 -18.47 12.47
CA GLU A 397 -2.76 -17.55 11.95
C GLU A 397 -3.60 -18.26 10.89
N GLY A 398 -4.92 -18.13 10.97
CA GLY A 398 -5.86 -18.51 9.94
C GLY A 398 -6.60 -17.29 9.44
N SER A 399 -6.80 -17.16 8.13
CA SER A 399 -7.51 -16.03 7.56
C SER A 399 -8.34 -16.43 6.34
N GLY A 400 -9.45 -15.72 6.11
CA GLY A 400 -10.26 -15.86 4.91
C GLY A 400 -10.75 -14.51 4.43
N GLY A 401 -10.66 -14.26 3.13
CA GLY A 401 -11.10 -13.03 2.48
C GLY A 401 -12.11 -13.33 1.37
N ALA A 402 -13.18 -12.54 1.31
CA ALA A 402 -14.22 -12.66 0.29
C ALA A 402 -14.44 -11.33 -0.43
N PHE A 403 -14.45 -11.37 -1.75
CA PHE A 403 -14.76 -10.23 -2.61
C PHE A 403 -16.20 -10.31 -3.10
N ILE A 404 -16.92 -9.20 -2.98
CA ILE A 404 -18.35 -9.07 -3.24
C ILE A 404 -18.54 -7.96 -4.27
N GLY A 405 -19.46 -8.16 -5.21
CA GLY A 405 -19.91 -7.14 -6.14
C GLY A 405 -19.75 -7.50 -7.61
N GLN A 406 -20.36 -6.69 -8.46
CA GLN A 406 -20.34 -6.79 -9.93
C GLN A 406 -20.04 -5.43 -10.59
N GLY A 407 -19.64 -4.43 -9.79
CA GLY A 407 -19.31 -3.09 -10.25
C GLY A 407 -18.06 -3.02 -11.12
N THR A 408 -17.70 -1.80 -11.52
CA THR A 408 -16.48 -1.54 -12.33
C THR A 408 -15.32 -0.99 -11.51
N ASP A 409 -15.54 -0.83 -10.21
CA ASP A 409 -14.53 -0.42 -9.25
C ASP A 409 -13.48 -1.53 -9.04
N THR A 410 -12.41 -1.19 -8.33
CA THR A 410 -11.31 -2.15 -8.22
C THR A 410 -11.62 -3.32 -7.30
N ILE A 411 -12.48 -3.15 -6.28
CA ILE A 411 -12.89 -4.26 -5.42
C ILE A 411 -13.67 -5.29 -6.22
N ALA A 412 -14.65 -4.87 -7.04
CA ALA A 412 -15.43 -5.79 -7.86
C ALA A 412 -14.58 -6.53 -8.89
N ARG A 413 -13.45 -5.97 -9.35
CA ARG A 413 -12.52 -6.70 -10.24
C ARG A 413 -11.81 -7.88 -9.57
N PHE A 414 -11.83 -7.96 -8.24
CA PHE A 414 -11.40 -9.15 -7.51
C PHE A 414 -12.54 -10.13 -7.23
N ALA A 415 -13.75 -9.90 -7.75
CA ALA A 415 -14.83 -10.88 -7.67
C ALA A 415 -14.36 -12.24 -8.22
N GLY A 416 -14.54 -13.30 -7.42
CA GLY A 416 -14.04 -14.64 -7.75
C GLY A 416 -12.61 -14.94 -7.28
N ARG A 417 -11.99 -14.03 -6.51
CA ARG A 417 -10.62 -14.19 -5.99
C ARG A 417 -10.58 -14.35 -4.47
N ASP A 418 -11.66 -14.89 -3.92
CA ASP A 418 -11.76 -15.25 -2.51
C ASP A 418 -10.59 -16.17 -2.14
N PHE A 419 -10.09 -16.01 -0.93
CA PHE A 419 -8.95 -16.79 -0.45
C PHE A 419 -9.18 -17.30 0.95
N VAL A 420 -8.55 -18.43 1.26
CA VAL A 420 -8.37 -18.95 2.61
C VAL A 420 -6.88 -19.21 2.80
N SER A 421 -6.34 -18.81 3.94
CA SER A 421 -4.93 -18.97 4.23
C SER A 421 -4.67 -19.44 5.66
N ALA A 422 -3.55 -20.13 5.81
CA ALA A 422 -3.00 -20.53 7.10
C ALA A 422 -1.51 -20.18 7.12
N ARG A 423 -1.06 -19.54 8.20
CA ARG A 423 0.34 -19.14 8.39
C ARG A 423 0.88 -19.63 9.72
N MET A 424 2.10 -20.13 9.69
CA MET A 424 2.94 -20.34 10.88
C MET A 424 4.06 -19.32 10.87
N ARG A 425 4.36 -18.71 12.02
CA ARG A 425 5.47 -17.76 12.23
C ARG A 425 6.28 -18.16 13.45
N TYR A 426 7.60 -18.19 13.28
CA TYR A 426 8.58 -18.40 14.33
C TYR A 426 9.46 -17.16 14.46
N LEU A 427 9.56 -16.60 15.67
CA LEU A 427 10.32 -15.38 15.98
C LEU A 427 11.61 -15.75 16.74
N PHE A 428 12.72 -15.05 16.49
CA PHE A 428 13.97 -15.27 17.23
C PHE A 428 14.82 -14.01 17.38
#